data_AF-A0A2A2JIQ9-F1
#
_entry.id   AF-A0A2A2JIQ9-F1
#
_cell.length_a   1.000
_cell.length_b   1.000
_cell.length_c   1.000
_cell.angle_alpha   90.00
_cell.angle_beta   90.00
_cell.angle_gamma   90.00
#
_symmetry.space_group_name_H-M   'P 1'
#
loop_
_entity.id
_entity.type
_entity.pdbx_description
1 polymer ?
#
loop_
_entity_poly.entity_id
_entity_poly.type
_entity_poly.pdbx_seq_one_letter_code
_entity_poly.pdbx_strand_id
1 'polypeptide(L)'
;MGAFGSKSESRVRSVKEEIQEVPVVIYTTDYCNYCTRAKGILGMEGVHFTERNLTSVSQDIPNFSTYHRGLVELSGRVSVPQIFVCGKFLGGYDELENARAKLLHLILLKMGNTQAVIPKKPAISASSLKVLEEAQQAAVVMFTKDGCGYCTMAKDILNDEGIPYVEKNLSLKAKEDPDNFEKYMNGLINLTKSRTVPQIFLCGKFIGGCTDLNSSRSNLKLMLQNCSADGGKTLKPDWIEKHKI
;
A
#
# COMPACT_ATOMS: atom_id res chain seq x y z
N MET A 1 35.39 -45.41 6.67
CA MET A 1 34.92 -44.76 7.93
C MET A 1 34.96 -43.25 7.70
N GLY A 2 33.81 -42.64 7.45
CA GLY A 2 33.69 -41.20 7.26
C GLY A 2 33.11 -40.55 8.52
N ALA A 3 33.64 -39.40 8.90
CA ALA A 3 32.99 -38.44 9.79
C ALA A 3 33.18 -37.07 9.11
N PHE A 4 32.22 -36.64 8.27
CA PHE A 4 31.14 -35.72 8.60
C PHE A 4 31.63 -34.43 9.29
N GLY A 5 31.68 -33.36 8.49
CA GLY A 5 31.91 -32.01 8.97
C GLY A 5 30.64 -31.29 9.43
N SER A 6 30.86 -30.01 9.73
CA SER A 6 29.92 -28.91 9.96
C SER A 6 29.34 -28.71 11.36
N LYS A 7 29.74 -27.60 11.99
CA LYS A 7 28.81 -26.62 12.58
C LYS A 7 29.38 -25.22 12.32
N SER A 8 28.82 -24.54 11.32
CA SER A 8 28.96 -23.10 11.16
C SER A 8 28.07 -22.45 12.23
N GLU A 9 28.67 -21.85 13.25
CA GLU A 9 27.93 -20.96 14.16
C GLU A 9 27.36 -19.78 13.36
N SER A 10 26.03 -19.73 13.26
CA SER A 10 25.33 -18.62 12.61
C SER A 10 25.50 -17.34 13.43
N ARG A 11 26.24 -16.35 12.92
CA ARG A 11 26.30 -15.02 13.53
C ARG A 11 24.92 -14.38 13.49
N VAL A 12 24.28 -14.22 14.65
CA VAL A 12 23.06 -13.41 14.79
C VAL A 12 23.49 -11.94 14.65
N ARG A 13 23.04 -11.24 13.60
CA ARG A 13 23.30 -9.79 13.42
C ARG A 13 22.64 -8.99 14.54
N SER A 14 23.30 -7.92 14.98
CA SER A 14 22.72 -6.97 15.92
C SER A 14 21.66 -6.08 15.25
N VAL A 15 20.67 -5.62 16.01
CA VAL A 15 19.63 -4.69 15.51
C VAL A 15 20.25 -3.38 14.96
N LYS A 16 21.36 -2.94 15.54
CA LYS A 16 22.07 -1.73 15.10
C LYS A 16 22.67 -1.89 13.70
N GLU A 17 23.33 -3.03 13.43
CA GLU A 17 23.87 -3.33 12.10
C GLU A 17 22.76 -3.40 11.07
N GLU A 18 21.64 -4.05 11.40
CA GLU A 18 20.49 -4.16 10.53
C GLU A 18 19.88 -2.80 10.16
N ILE A 19 19.70 -1.93 11.16
CA ILE A 19 19.21 -0.54 10.97
C ILE A 19 20.14 0.28 10.07
N GLN A 20 21.45 0.00 10.07
CA GLN A 20 22.44 0.70 9.26
C GLN A 20 22.58 0.11 7.84
N GLU A 21 22.28 -1.17 7.65
CA GLU A 21 22.41 -1.85 6.35
C GLU A 21 21.31 -1.48 5.34
N VAL A 22 20.14 -1.03 5.81
CA VAL A 22 19.00 -0.70 4.94
C VAL A 22 18.58 0.77 5.02
N PRO A 23 18.17 1.38 3.90
CA PRO A 23 17.71 2.78 3.87
C PRO A 23 16.52 3.07 4.78
N VAL A 24 15.53 2.16 4.82
CA VAL A 24 14.32 2.31 5.63
C VAL A 24 13.96 0.94 6.21
N VAL A 25 13.80 0.87 7.53
CA VAL A 25 13.30 -0.32 8.23
C VAL A 25 12.15 0.07 9.15
N ILE A 26 11.11 -0.76 9.17
CA ILE A 26 9.96 -0.64 10.08
C ILE A 26 9.84 -1.90 10.92
N TYR A 27 9.84 -1.74 12.23
CA TYR A 27 9.56 -2.81 13.18
C TYR A 27 8.07 -2.85 13.49
N THR A 28 7.46 -4.03 13.37
CA THR A 28 6.00 -4.25 13.44
C THR A 28 5.67 -5.46 14.33
N THR A 29 4.38 -5.71 14.54
CA THR A 29 3.83 -6.95 15.11
C THR A 29 2.63 -7.41 14.28
N ASP A 30 2.23 -8.68 14.41
CA ASP A 30 1.15 -9.28 13.62
C ASP A 30 -0.21 -8.58 13.76
N TYR A 31 -0.50 -8.03 14.94
CA TYR A 31 -1.78 -7.40 15.27
C TYR A 31 -1.60 -5.92 15.62
N CYS A 32 -1.30 -5.10 14.61
CA CYS A 32 -1.02 -3.67 14.79
C CYS A 32 -1.60 -2.80 13.66
N ASN A 33 -2.71 -2.12 13.95
CA ASN A 33 -3.37 -1.23 12.98
C ASN A 33 -2.47 -0.08 12.52
N TYR A 34 -1.71 0.53 13.44
CA TYR A 34 -0.78 1.61 13.13
C TYR A 34 0.37 1.16 12.24
N CYS A 35 0.81 -0.10 12.37
CA CYS A 35 1.84 -0.70 11.53
C CYS A 35 1.33 -0.87 10.10
N THR A 36 0.10 -1.38 9.93
CA THR A 36 -0.55 -1.48 8.61
C THR A 36 -0.69 -0.12 7.93
N ARG A 37 -1.13 0.91 8.68
CA ARG A 37 -1.25 2.28 8.16
C ARG A 37 0.12 2.88 7.80
N ALA A 38 1.13 2.71 8.64
CA ALA A 38 2.49 3.19 8.38
C ALA A 38 3.09 2.55 7.11
N LYS A 39 2.95 1.22 6.94
CA LYS A 39 3.34 0.52 5.71
C LYS A 39 2.59 1.05 4.49
N GLY A 40 1.31 1.38 4.66
CA GLY A 40 0.49 2.04 3.64
C GLY A 40 1.09 3.38 3.19
N ILE A 41 1.44 4.26 4.13
CA ILE A 41 2.08 5.55 3.83
C ILE A 41 3.40 5.34 3.07
N LEU A 42 4.29 4.49 3.58
CA LEU A 42 5.58 4.21 2.93
C LEU A 42 5.38 3.69 1.51
N GLY A 43 4.45 2.77 1.31
CA GLY A 43 4.10 2.24 -0.01
C GLY A 43 3.50 3.31 -0.93
N MET A 44 2.62 4.18 -0.43
CA MET A 44 2.02 5.27 -1.19
C MET A 44 3.05 6.32 -1.63
N GLU A 45 4.03 6.62 -0.79
CA GLU A 45 5.14 7.53 -1.11
C GLU A 45 6.20 6.89 -2.01
N GLY A 46 6.02 5.63 -2.42
CA GLY A 46 6.98 4.89 -3.24
C GLY A 46 8.28 4.57 -2.52
N VAL A 47 8.30 4.64 -1.18
CA VAL A 47 9.46 4.36 -0.36
C VAL A 47 9.54 2.85 -0.13
N HIS A 48 10.59 2.22 -0.65
CA HIS A 48 10.89 0.83 -0.30
C HIS A 48 11.39 0.74 1.15
N PHE A 49 10.92 -0.26 1.89
CA PHE A 49 11.30 -0.48 3.28
C PHE A 49 11.41 -1.97 3.59
N THR A 50 12.25 -2.30 4.57
CA THR A 50 12.31 -3.64 5.17
C THR A 50 11.35 -3.70 6.35
N GLU A 51 10.42 -4.65 6.35
CA GLU A 51 9.60 -4.95 7.53
C GLU A 51 10.29 -5.98 8.41
N ARG A 52 10.31 -5.72 9.72
CA ARG A 52 10.78 -6.64 10.75
C ARG A 52 9.67 -6.88 11.75
N ASN A 53 8.99 -8.01 11.57
CA ASN A 53 7.90 -8.41 12.44
C ASN A 53 8.46 -9.01 13.73
N LEU A 54 8.41 -8.25 14.81
CA LEU A 54 8.93 -8.67 16.11
C LEU A 54 8.17 -9.87 16.69
N THR A 55 6.91 -10.10 16.29
CA THR A 55 6.15 -11.30 16.69
C THR A 55 6.77 -12.55 16.08
N SER A 56 7.02 -12.57 14.78
CA SER A 56 7.64 -13.71 14.09
C SER A 56 9.13 -13.88 14.46
N VAL A 57 9.87 -12.77 14.51
CA VAL A 57 11.32 -12.75 14.76
C VAL A 57 11.67 -13.16 16.20
N SER A 58 10.72 -13.05 17.14
CA SER A 58 10.92 -13.53 18.52
C SER A 58 11.16 -15.04 18.63
N GLN A 59 10.75 -15.82 17.63
CA GLN A 59 10.90 -17.27 17.59
C GLN A 59 12.20 -17.71 16.92
N ASP A 60 12.72 -16.89 15.99
CA ASP A 60 13.87 -17.24 15.14
C ASP A 60 15.21 -16.67 15.65
N ILE A 61 15.18 -15.71 16.59
CA ILE A 61 16.38 -15.11 17.16
C ILE A 61 16.68 -15.70 18.54
N PRO A 62 17.76 -16.50 18.70
CA PRO A 62 18.16 -17.10 19.99
C PRO A 62 18.38 -16.10 21.13
N ASN A 63 18.54 -14.81 20.82
CA ASN A 63 18.75 -13.70 21.76
C ASN A 63 17.77 -12.54 21.53
N PHE A 64 16.50 -12.84 21.27
CA PHE A 64 15.49 -11.81 20.97
C PHE A 64 15.38 -10.73 22.07
N SER A 65 15.55 -11.07 23.34
CA SER A 65 15.55 -10.09 24.45
C SER A 65 16.63 -9.03 24.30
N THR A 66 17.85 -9.42 23.93
CA THR A 66 18.97 -8.51 23.65
C THR A 66 18.71 -7.69 22.39
N TYR A 67 18.16 -8.31 21.35
CA TYR A 67 17.78 -7.62 20.11
C TYR A 67 16.73 -6.52 20.39
N HIS A 68 15.65 -6.88 21.09
CA HIS A 68 14.58 -5.97 21.47
C HIS A 68 15.07 -4.85 22.39
N ARG A 69 15.94 -5.16 23.38
CA ARG A 69 16.55 -4.12 24.22
C ARG A 69 17.36 -3.13 23.40
N GLY A 70 18.19 -3.60 22.47
CA GLY A 70 18.95 -2.72 21.57
C GLY A 70 18.03 -1.84 20.72
N LEU A 71 16.90 -2.37 20.25
CA LEU A 71 15.89 -1.60 19.52
C LEU A 71 15.33 -0.47 20.38
N VAL A 72 14.94 -0.78 21.63
CA VAL A 72 14.41 0.19 22.60
C VAL A 72 15.47 1.23 22.97
N GLU A 73 16.74 0.85 23.11
CA GLU A 73 17.83 1.79 23.38
C GLU A 73 18.07 2.76 22.22
N LEU A 74 17.93 2.29 20.97
CA LEU A 74 18.11 3.11 19.77
C LEU A 74 16.93 4.02 19.47
N SER A 75 15.69 3.59 19.78
CA SER A 75 14.47 4.36 19.49
C SER A 75 13.96 5.17 20.69
N GLY A 76 14.32 4.77 21.91
CA GLY A 76 13.69 5.24 23.14
C GLY A 76 12.24 4.78 23.30
N ARG A 77 11.75 3.81 22.50
CA ARG A 77 10.35 3.35 22.50
C ARG A 77 10.26 1.83 22.59
N VAL A 78 9.22 1.37 23.28
CA VAL A 78 8.82 -0.05 23.32
C VAL A 78 7.67 -0.37 22.36
N SER A 79 6.87 0.65 21.99
CA SER A 79 5.72 0.50 21.10
C SER A 79 6.14 0.36 19.64
N VAL A 80 5.34 -0.36 18.85
CA VAL A 80 5.41 -0.39 17.38
C VAL A 80 4.30 0.48 16.75
N PRO A 81 4.46 0.97 15.51
CA PRO A 81 5.64 0.82 14.65
C PRO A 81 6.85 1.63 15.13
N GLN A 82 8.05 1.11 14.91
CA GLN A 82 9.30 1.87 15.08
C GLN A 82 10.00 1.95 13.73
N ILE A 83 10.17 3.16 13.22
CA ILE A 83 10.65 3.40 11.85
C ILE A 83 12.01 4.08 11.93
N PHE A 84 12.97 3.52 11.20
CA PHE A 84 14.30 4.10 11.02
C PHE A 84 14.52 4.45 9.56
N VAL A 85 15.16 5.59 9.33
CA VAL A 85 15.52 6.10 8.01
C VAL A 85 17.00 6.45 8.01
N CYS A 86 17.77 5.81 7.14
CA CYS A 86 19.21 5.93 7.01
C CYS A 86 19.92 5.78 8.36
N GLY A 87 19.58 4.71 9.09
CA GLY A 87 20.13 4.42 10.41
C GLY A 87 19.67 5.32 11.56
N LYS A 88 18.80 6.31 11.31
CA LYS A 88 18.29 7.24 12.34
C LYS A 88 16.83 6.98 12.64
N PHE A 89 16.48 7.02 13.92
CA PHE A 89 15.09 6.86 14.34
C PHE A 89 14.24 8.02 13.83
N LEU A 90 13.18 7.70 13.08
CA LEU A 90 12.19 8.67 12.59
C LEU A 90 11.07 8.85 13.63
N GLY A 91 10.57 7.74 14.18
CA GLY A 91 9.41 7.72 15.07
C GLY A 91 8.49 6.53 14.80
N GLY A 92 7.22 6.67 15.19
CA GLY A 92 6.13 5.75 14.88
C GLY A 92 5.22 6.31 13.79
N TYR A 93 3.94 5.96 13.86
CA TYR A 93 2.96 6.31 12.81
C TYR A 93 2.78 7.83 12.66
N ASP A 94 2.58 8.56 13.75
CA ASP A 94 2.29 10.00 13.70
C ASP A 94 3.49 10.79 13.17
N GLU A 95 4.71 10.44 13.58
CA GLU A 95 5.91 11.06 13.05
C GLU A 95 6.10 10.78 11.55
N LEU A 96 5.75 9.57 11.10
CA LEU A 96 5.78 9.23 9.68
C LEU A 96 4.75 10.02 8.87
N GLU A 97 3.51 10.13 9.34
CA GLU A 97 2.44 10.90 8.69
C GLU A 97 2.84 12.38 8.58
N ASN A 98 3.40 12.95 9.65
CA ASN A 98 3.89 14.34 9.65
C ASN A 98 5.11 14.55 8.74
N ALA A 99 5.99 13.54 8.63
CA ALA A 99 7.18 13.60 7.79
C ALA A 99 6.88 13.31 6.31
N ARG A 100 5.70 12.80 5.97
CA ARG A 100 5.34 12.22 4.67
C ARG A 100 5.79 13.05 3.47
N ALA A 101 5.42 14.34 3.41
CA ALA A 101 5.75 15.23 2.30
C ALA A 101 7.27 15.50 2.13
N LYS A 102 8.05 15.31 3.20
CA LYS A 102 9.51 15.52 3.22
C LYS A 102 10.29 14.21 3.26
N LEU A 103 9.61 13.07 3.40
CA LEU A 103 10.24 11.78 3.66
C LEU A 103 11.20 11.41 2.54
N LEU A 104 10.74 11.48 1.29
CA LEU A 104 11.57 11.20 0.13
C LEU A 104 12.77 12.15 0.03
N HIS A 105 12.57 13.43 0.33
CA HIS A 105 13.65 14.41 0.35
C HIS A 105 14.70 14.13 1.44
N LEU A 106 14.27 13.76 2.66
CA LEU A 106 15.16 13.39 3.76
C LEU A 106 16.02 12.16 3.42
N ILE A 107 15.41 11.18 2.75
CA ILE A 107 16.06 9.95 2.28
C ILE A 107 17.12 10.30 1.22
N LEU A 108 16.77 11.12 0.23
CA LEU A 108 17.67 11.55 -0.85
C LEU A 108 18.87 12.38 -0.36
N LEU A 109 18.65 13.31 0.57
CA LEU A 109 19.72 14.16 1.11
C LEU A 109 20.77 13.36 1.89
N LYS A 110 20.34 12.37 2.68
CA LYS A 110 21.24 11.63 3.58
C LYS A 110 22.04 10.53 2.90
N MET A 111 21.55 9.99 1.79
CA MET A 111 22.21 8.89 1.07
C MET A 111 23.15 9.35 -0.06
N GLY A 112 23.31 10.65 -0.28
CA GLY A 112 24.37 11.22 -1.12
C GLY A 112 24.49 10.55 -2.49
N ASN A 113 23.59 10.86 -3.43
CA ASN A 113 23.60 10.52 -4.87
C ASN A 113 24.04 9.09 -5.31
N THR A 114 24.14 8.12 -4.41
CA THR A 114 24.25 6.72 -4.79
C THR A 114 22.83 6.21 -5.08
N GLN A 115 22.69 5.50 -6.20
CA GLN A 115 21.45 4.94 -6.76
C GLN A 115 20.78 3.88 -5.84
N ALA A 116 20.54 4.19 -4.56
CA ALA A 116 19.98 3.27 -3.57
C ALA A 116 18.65 3.78 -2.96
N VAL A 117 18.16 4.95 -3.39
CA VAL A 117 16.84 5.49 -2.98
C VAL A 117 15.74 5.20 -4.01
N ILE A 118 16.13 4.79 -5.21
CA ILE A 118 15.18 4.41 -6.26
C ILE A 118 15.59 3.04 -6.84
N PRO A 119 15.42 1.93 -6.11
CA PRO A 119 15.24 0.64 -6.75
C PRO A 119 13.77 0.51 -7.17
N LYS A 120 13.56 0.06 -8.42
CA LYS A 120 12.28 -0.15 -9.11
C LYS A 120 11.10 -0.33 -8.15
N LYS A 121 10.06 0.51 -8.29
CA LYS A 121 8.66 0.30 -7.83
C LYS A 121 8.48 -1.20 -7.60
N PRO A 122 8.14 -1.71 -6.39
CA PRO A 122 8.01 -3.15 -6.18
C PRO A 122 7.20 -3.66 -7.35
N ALA A 123 7.82 -4.49 -8.20
CA ALA A 123 7.38 -4.60 -9.58
C ALA A 123 5.91 -4.98 -9.54
N ILE A 124 5.04 -3.98 -9.74
CA ILE A 124 3.61 -4.16 -9.71
C ILE A 124 3.42 -5.28 -10.71
N SER A 125 2.87 -6.41 -10.27
CA SER A 125 2.75 -7.56 -11.16
C SER A 125 2.07 -7.09 -12.44
N ALA A 126 2.42 -7.63 -13.61
CA ALA A 126 1.81 -7.17 -14.86
C ALA A 126 0.26 -7.13 -14.77
N SER A 127 -0.33 -8.07 -14.02
CA SER A 127 -1.76 -8.08 -13.70
C SER A 127 -2.21 -6.91 -12.81
N SER A 128 -1.46 -6.57 -11.76
CA SER A 128 -1.74 -5.40 -10.92
C SER A 128 -1.55 -4.09 -11.70
N LEU A 129 -0.62 -4.05 -12.67
CA LEU A 129 -0.37 -2.86 -13.48
C LEU A 129 -1.56 -2.61 -14.40
N LYS A 130 -2.05 -3.65 -15.08
CA LYS A 130 -3.25 -3.60 -15.91
C LYS A 130 -4.48 -3.10 -15.13
N VAL A 131 -4.68 -3.60 -13.90
CA VAL A 131 -5.80 -3.14 -13.05
C VAL A 131 -5.60 -1.68 -12.62
N LEU A 132 -4.38 -1.27 -12.27
CA LEU A 132 -4.09 0.11 -11.89
C LEU A 132 -4.30 1.09 -13.05
N GLU A 133 -3.89 0.71 -14.26
CA GLU A 133 -4.17 1.47 -15.49
C GLU A 133 -5.68 1.63 -15.70
N GLU A 134 -6.46 0.56 -15.55
CA GLU A 134 -7.92 0.60 -15.62
C GLU A 134 -8.52 1.49 -14.51
N ALA A 135 -8.00 1.41 -13.27
CA ALA A 135 -8.42 2.24 -12.14
C ALA A 135 -8.06 3.74 -12.28
N GLN A 136 -7.18 4.07 -13.22
CA GLN A 136 -6.77 5.44 -13.55
C GLN A 136 -7.48 6.01 -14.78
N GLN A 137 -8.35 5.23 -15.45
CA GLN A 137 -9.06 5.69 -16.65
C GLN A 137 -10.02 6.84 -16.37
N ALA A 138 -10.57 6.93 -15.16
CA ALA A 138 -11.45 8.02 -14.75
C ALA A 138 -11.16 8.44 -13.30
N ALA A 139 -11.70 9.59 -12.92
CA ALA A 139 -11.57 10.09 -11.56
C ALA A 139 -12.21 9.15 -10.52
N VAL A 140 -13.31 8.47 -10.88
CA VAL A 140 -13.88 7.37 -10.09
C VAL A 140 -13.98 6.13 -10.98
N VAL A 141 -13.38 5.04 -10.53
CA VAL A 141 -13.50 3.71 -11.17
C VAL A 141 -13.99 2.72 -10.13
N MET A 142 -14.99 1.93 -10.47
CA MET A 142 -15.58 0.95 -9.56
C MET A 142 -15.61 -0.44 -10.19
N PHE A 143 -14.98 -1.41 -9.53
CA PHE A 143 -15.07 -2.81 -9.92
C PHE A 143 -16.28 -3.47 -9.28
N THR A 144 -17.14 -4.09 -10.08
CA THR A 144 -18.45 -4.64 -9.69
C THR A 144 -18.61 -6.10 -10.15
N LYS A 145 -19.72 -6.74 -9.76
CA LYS A 145 -20.18 -8.01 -10.31
C LYS A 145 -21.69 -7.97 -10.54
N ASP A 146 -22.17 -8.76 -11.50
CA ASP A 146 -23.60 -8.98 -11.74
C ASP A 146 -24.30 -9.46 -10.46
N GLY A 147 -25.52 -8.96 -10.18
CA GLY A 147 -26.33 -9.38 -9.03
C GLY A 147 -25.84 -8.88 -7.66
N CYS A 148 -24.85 -7.99 -7.61
CA CYS A 148 -24.29 -7.44 -6.37
C CYS A 148 -25.10 -6.25 -5.82
N GLY A 149 -25.87 -6.44 -4.75
CA GLY A 149 -26.67 -5.37 -4.12
C GLY A 149 -25.84 -4.18 -3.61
N TYR A 150 -24.69 -4.43 -2.97
CA TYR A 150 -23.78 -3.36 -2.52
C TYR A 150 -23.16 -2.56 -3.67
N CYS A 151 -23.03 -3.18 -4.85
CA CYS A 151 -22.54 -2.50 -6.04
C CYS A 151 -23.62 -1.53 -6.53
N THR A 152 -24.90 -1.95 -6.57
CA THR A 152 -26.04 -1.07 -6.86
C THR A 152 -26.10 0.10 -5.87
N MET A 153 -26.01 -0.16 -4.56
CA MET A 153 -26.00 0.90 -3.55
C MET A 153 -24.86 1.91 -3.74
N ALA A 154 -23.65 1.44 -4.09
CA ALA A 154 -22.54 2.33 -4.37
C ALA A 154 -22.75 3.18 -5.63
N LYS A 155 -23.39 2.62 -6.68
CA LYS A 155 -23.81 3.37 -7.87
C LYS A 155 -24.82 4.46 -7.49
N ASP A 156 -25.81 4.12 -6.67
CA ASP A 156 -26.85 5.06 -6.23
C ASP A 156 -26.22 6.23 -5.45
N ILE A 157 -25.28 5.96 -4.53
CA ILE A 157 -24.56 7.02 -3.80
C ILE A 157 -23.83 7.97 -4.77
N LEU A 158 -23.12 7.43 -5.77
CA LEU A 158 -22.39 8.26 -6.74
C LEU A 158 -23.36 9.06 -7.63
N ASN A 159 -24.45 8.44 -8.07
CA ASN A 159 -25.50 9.08 -8.87
C ASN A 159 -26.18 10.22 -8.09
N ASP A 160 -26.57 9.98 -6.84
CA ASP A 160 -27.18 10.98 -5.95
C ASP A 160 -26.26 12.19 -5.74
N GLU A 161 -24.95 11.96 -5.61
CA GLU A 161 -23.96 13.02 -5.44
C GLU A 161 -23.65 13.77 -6.75
N GLY A 162 -24.16 13.30 -7.89
CA GLY A 162 -23.84 13.81 -9.22
C GLY A 162 -22.40 13.54 -9.62
N ILE A 163 -21.80 12.46 -9.09
CA ILE A 163 -20.41 12.11 -9.32
C ILE A 163 -20.34 11.03 -10.39
N PRO A 164 -19.77 11.34 -11.56
CA PRO A 164 -19.59 10.32 -12.58
C PRO A 164 -18.56 9.26 -12.19
N TYR A 165 -18.73 8.06 -12.73
CA TYR A 165 -17.79 6.96 -12.55
C TYR A 165 -17.75 6.02 -13.76
N VAL A 166 -16.65 5.27 -13.88
CA VAL A 166 -16.52 4.16 -14.81
C VAL A 166 -16.74 2.85 -14.06
N GLU A 167 -17.65 2.01 -14.55
CA GLU A 167 -17.85 0.66 -14.05
C GLU A 167 -16.92 -0.35 -14.76
N LYS A 168 -16.28 -1.21 -13.98
CA LYS A 168 -15.53 -2.37 -14.46
C LYS A 168 -16.21 -3.65 -13.95
N ASN A 169 -17.10 -4.20 -14.78
CA ASN A 169 -17.86 -5.39 -14.42
C ASN A 169 -17.00 -6.66 -14.54
N LEU A 170 -16.66 -7.25 -13.39
CA LEU A 170 -15.82 -8.44 -13.31
C LEU A 170 -16.53 -9.70 -13.83
N SER A 171 -17.87 -9.75 -13.81
CA SER A 171 -18.64 -10.86 -14.37
C SER A 171 -18.57 -10.88 -15.90
N LEU A 172 -18.56 -9.70 -16.54
CA LEU A 172 -18.31 -9.59 -17.98
C LEU A 172 -16.86 -9.92 -18.32
N LYS A 173 -15.90 -9.38 -17.55
CA LYS A 173 -14.47 -9.68 -17.74
C LYS A 173 -14.17 -11.18 -17.69
N ALA A 174 -14.82 -11.91 -16.78
CA ALA A 174 -14.66 -13.36 -16.67
C ALA A 174 -15.15 -14.12 -17.92
N LYS A 175 -16.16 -13.60 -18.61
CA LYS A 175 -16.69 -14.17 -19.86
C LYS A 175 -15.81 -13.80 -21.06
N GLU A 176 -15.28 -12.58 -21.09
CA GLU A 176 -14.47 -12.06 -22.20
C GLU A 176 -13.04 -12.61 -22.21
N ASP A 177 -12.43 -12.81 -21.04
CA ASP A 177 -11.02 -13.21 -20.89
C ASP A 177 -10.87 -14.28 -19.79
N PRO A 178 -11.49 -15.46 -19.95
CA PRO A 178 -11.52 -16.50 -18.92
C PRO A 178 -10.13 -16.99 -18.53
N ASP A 179 -9.22 -17.12 -19.50
CA ASP A 179 -7.85 -17.65 -19.30
C ASP A 179 -6.98 -16.73 -18.43
N ASN A 180 -7.25 -15.42 -18.42
CA ASN A 180 -6.49 -14.45 -17.63
C ASN A 180 -7.28 -13.87 -16.45
N PHE A 181 -8.55 -14.25 -16.28
CA PHE A 181 -9.42 -13.70 -15.25
C PHE A 181 -8.86 -13.90 -13.84
N GLU A 182 -8.31 -15.09 -13.54
CA GLU A 182 -7.71 -15.36 -12.24
C GLU A 182 -6.51 -14.44 -11.95
N LYS A 183 -5.60 -14.28 -12.93
CA LYS A 183 -4.44 -13.39 -12.81
C LYS A 183 -4.88 -11.94 -12.60
N TYR A 184 -5.91 -11.51 -13.32
CA TYR A 184 -6.50 -10.19 -13.21
C TYR A 184 -7.11 -9.96 -11.82
N MET A 185 -7.91 -10.91 -11.32
CA MET A 185 -8.47 -10.88 -9.97
C MET A 185 -7.38 -10.82 -8.90
N ASN A 186 -6.31 -11.61 -9.05
CA ASN A 186 -5.15 -11.56 -8.16
C ASN A 186 -4.47 -10.19 -8.21
N GLY A 187 -4.39 -9.55 -9.38
CA GLY A 187 -3.91 -8.18 -9.51
C GLY A 187 -4.75 -7.18 -8.72
N LEU A 188 -6.07 -7.25 -8.85
CA LEU A 188 -7.00 -6.39 -8.13
C LEU A 188 -6.91 -6.62 -6.60
N ILE A 189 -6.93 -7.88 -6.14
CA ILE A 189 -6.76 -8.24 -4.72
C ILE A 189 -5.41 -7.77 -4.19
N ASN A 190 -4.34 -7.85 -4.99
CA ASN A 190 -3.02 -7.40 -4.55
C ASN A 190 -2.96 -5.88 -4.34
N LEU A 191 -3.67 -5.12 -5.16
CA LEU A 191 -3.76 -3.67 -5.02
C LEU A 191 -4.63 -3.24 -3.83
N THR A 192 -5.79 -3.86 -3.66
CA THR A 192 -6.80 -3.41 -2.68
C THR A 192 -6.74 -4.13 -1.36
N LYS A 193 -6.07 -5.29 -1.32
CA LYS A 193 -6.12 -6.28 -0.24
C LYS A 193 -7.55 -6.77 0.05
N SER A 194 -8.50 -6.56 -0.87
CA SER A 194 -9.89 -6.97 -0.74
C SER A 194 -10.28 -8.00 -1.80
N ARG A 195 -11.11 -8.97 -1.40
CA ARG A 195 -11.70 -10.00 -2.27
C ARG A 195 -13.15 -9.71 -2.66
N THR A 196 -13.79 -8.74 -2.02
CA THR A 196 -15.20 -8.43 -2.20
C THR A 196 -15.39 -7.28 -3.19
N VAL A 197 -16.62 -7.13 -3.69
CA VAL A 197 -17.04 -5.98 -4.50
C VAL A 197 -18.16 -5.23 -3.77
N PRO A 198 -18.36 -3.93 -4.03
CA PRO A 198 -17.59 -3.08 -4.95
C PRO A 198 -16.17 -2.79 -4.46
N GLN A 199 -15.22 -2.61 -5.38
CA GLN A 199 -13.90 -2.04 -5.06
C GLN A 199 -13.76 -0.71 -5.79
N ILE A 200 -13.69 0.38 -5.02
CA ILE A 200 -13.84 1.73 -5.54
C ILE A 200 -12.50 2.44 -5.47
N PHE A 201 -12.12 3.04 -6.59
CA PHE A 201 -10.91 3.82 -6.75
C PHE A 201 -11.26 5.26 -7.07
N LEU A 202 -10.50 6.16 -6.46
CA LEU A 202 -10.57 7.60 -6.66
C LEU A 202 -9.20 8.06 -7.14
N CYS A 203 -9.10 8.54 -8.37
CA CYS A 203 -7.84 8.94 -9.02
C CYS A 203 -6.76 7.84 -8.93
N GLY A 204 -7.14 6.59 -9.21
CA GLY A 204 -6.25 5.43 -9.11
C GLY A 204 -5.89 4.99 -7.69
N LYS A 205 -6.37 5.68 -6.64
CA LYS A 205 -6.19 5.28 -5.24
C LYS A 205 -7.40 4.49 -4.78
N PHE A 206 -7.19 3.29 -4.25
CA PHE A 206 -8.26 2.51 -3.62
C PHE A 206 -8.79 3.23 -2.37
N ILE A 207 -10.11 3.43 -2.31
CA ILE A 207 -10.78 4.09 -1.17
C ILE A 207 -11.66 3.15 -0.35
N GLY A 208 -11.92 1.92 -0.84
CA GLY A 208 -12.71 0.92 -0.13
C GLY A 208 -13.88 0.38 -0.93
N GLY A 209 -14.86 -0.19 -0.23
CA GLY A 209 -16.13 -0.67 -0.79
C GLY A 209 -17.31 0.25 -0.50
N CYS A 210 -18.53 -0.28 -0.57
CA CYS A 210 -19.76 0.51 -0.42
C CYS A 210 -19.85 1.26 0.92
N THR A 211 -19.47 0.60 2.02
CA THR A 211 -19.49 1.21 3.36
C THR A 211 -18.49 2.36 3.47
N ASP A 212 -17.28 2.19 2.91
CA ASP A 212 -16.24 3.22 2.92
C ASP A 212 -16.64 4.42 2.06
N LEU A 213 -17.26 4.17 0.90
CA LEU A 213 -17.83 5.21 0.05
C LEU A 213 -18.91 6.00 0.79
N ASN A 214 -19.87 5.33 1.42
CA ASN A 214 -20.93 5.99 2.18
C ASN A 214 -20.38 6.80 3.36
N SER A 215 -19.38 6.26 4.06
CA SER A 215 -18.71 6.95 5.17
C SER A 215 -17.97 8.20 4.70
N SER A 216 -17.51 8.21 3.44
CA SER A 216 -16.80 9.32 2.81
C SER A 216 -17.71 10.28 2.04
N ARG A 217 -19.04 10.05 2.02
CA ARG A 217 -20.00 10.75 1.14
C ARG A 217 -19.90 12.27 1.24
N SER A 218 -19.84 12.82 2.46
CA SER A 218 -19.72 14.26 2.70
C SER A 218 -18.39 14.88 2.25
N ASN A 219 -17.32 14.09 2.16
CA ASN A 219 -15.99 14.53 1.77
C ASN A 219 -15.64 14.19 0.32
N LEU A 220 -16.48 13.42 -0.38
CA LEU A 220 -16.15 12.83 -1.67
C LEU A 220 -15.84 13.88 -2.73
N LYS A 221 -16.59 14.97 -2.77
CA LYS A 221 -16.34 16.11 -3.69
C LYS A 221 -14.99 16.78 -3.43
N LEU A 222 -14.60 16.95 -2.16
CA LEU A 222 -13.31 17.52 -1.79
C LEU A 222 -12.16 16.58 -2.16
N MET A 223 -12.32 15.28 -1.93
CA MET A 223 -11.33 14.27 -2.32
C MET A 223 -11.08 14.28 -3.84
N LEU A 224 -12.14 14.45 -4.62
CA LEU A 224 -12.05 14.56 -6.08
C LEU A 224 -11.35 15.83 -6.57
N GLN A 225 -11.62 16.97 -5.92
CA GLN A 225 -10.93 18.23 -6.24
C GLN A 225 -9.41 18.13 -6.04
N ASN A 226 -8.98 17.40 -5.01
CA ASN A 226 -7.56 17.33 -4.62
C ASN A 226 -6.74 16.31 -5.41
N CYS A 227 -7.37 15.38 -6.14
CA CYS A 227 -6.65 14.28 -6.79
C CYS A 227 -6.56 14.39 -8.31
N SER A 228 -7.36 15.26 -8.93
CA SER A 228 -7.38 15.41 -10.37
C SER A 228 -6.17 16.22 -10.85
N ALA A 229 -5.20 15.54 -11.45
CA ALA A 229 -4.04 16.17 -12.10
C ALA A 229 -4.41 16.99 -13.36
N ASP A 230 -5.67 16.92 -13.82
CA ASP A 230 -6.18 17.62 -14.99
C ASP A 230 -7.18 18.76 -14.69
N GLY A 231 -7.39 19.08 -13.40
CA GLY A 231 -8.30 20.15 -12.96
C GLY A 231 -9.79 19.81 -13.09
N GLY A 232 -10.13 18.53 -13.04
CA GLY A 232 -11.48 17.98 -13.08
C GLY A 232 -11.99 17.66 -14.48
N LYS A 233 -11.12 17.50 -15.48
CA LYS A 233 -11.56 17.21 -16.86
C LYS A 233 -12.11 15.78 -16.98
N THR A 234 -11.49 14.80 -16.34
CA THR A 234 -12.02 13.43 -16.19
C THR A 234 -13.30 13.33 -15.36
N LEU A 235 -13.74 14.44 -14.73
CA LEU A 235 -15.01 14.54 -14.00
C LEU A 235 -16.13 15.18 -14.84
N LYS A 236 -15.87 15.62 -16.08
CA LYS A 236 -16.89 16.24 -16.92
C LYS A 236 -17.76 15.19 -17.63
N PRO A 237 -19.10 15.35 -17.64
CA PRO A 237 -20.02 14.46 -18.36
C PRO A 237 -19.61 14.21 -19.82
N ASP A 238 -19.22 15.27 -20.54
CA ASP A 238 -18.80 15.20 -21.94
C ASP A 238 -17.59 14.28 -22.18
N TRP A 239 -16.70 14.16 -21.19
CA TRP A 239 -15.54 13.28 -21.31
C TRP A 239 -15.94 11.80 -21.26
N ILE A 240 -16.92 11.47 -20.43
CA ILE A 240 -17.42 10.10 -20.23
C ILE A 240 -18.25 9.68 -21.43
N GLU A 241 -19.14 10.56 -21.88
CA GLU A 241 -19.99 10.32 -23.05
C GLU A 241 -19.16 10.16 -24.33
N LYS A 242 -18.12 10.98 -24.51
CA LYS A 242 -17.22 10.90 -25.67
C LYS A 242 -16.41 9.59 -25.73
N HIS A 243 -16.10 9.00 -24.58
CA HIS A 243 -15.30 7.77 -24.53
C HIS A 243 -16.15 6.50 -24.41
N LYS A 244 -17.49 6.63 -24.42
CA LYS A 244 -18.47 5.51 -24.45
C LYS A 244 -18.06 4.33 -23.54
N ILE A 245 -17.63 4.64 -22.32
CA ILE A 245 -17.33 3.64 -21.29
C ILE A 245 -18.59 3.38 -20.49
#